data_AF-A0A3M5ZZH1-F1
#
_entry.id   AF-A0A3M5ZZH1-F1
#
_cell.length_a   1.000
_cell.length_b   1.000
_cell.length_c   1.000
_cell.angle_alpha   90.00
_cell.angle_beta   90.00
_cell.angle_gamma   90.00
#
_symmetry.space_group_name_H-M   'P 1'
#
loop_
_entity.id
_entity.type
_entity.pdbx_description
1 polymer ?
#
loop_
_entity_poly.entity_id
_entity_poly.type
_entity_poly.pdbx_seq_one_letter_code
_entity_poly.pdbx_strand_id
1 'polypeptide(L)'
;AKVAQAPNFFSNTPLILALDKLAPNEGPVDLPGLVRICRQHGLRTLAIRANRIEDIAAAIAVDLPVLPPSGARERVIDPIEVEAPKKIPEKPPEPLIKPTRVITAPVRGGQQIYAQGGDLVVVAPVSPGAELLADGNIHVYGPMRGRALAGIKGDTKARIFCQQLSAELISIAGQYKVSEDLRRDPLWGSPVQVSLSGDVLNIIRL
;
A
#
# COMPACT_ATOMS: atom_id res chain seq x y z
N ALA A 1 12.80 -17.48 -9.74
CA ALA A 1 12.91 -16.45 -8.66
C ALA A 1 11.62 -15.63 -8.47
N LYS A 2 11.06 -14.96 -9.49
CA LYS A 2 9.84 -14.11 -9.35
C LYS A 2 8.59 -14.87 -8.86
N VAL A 3 8.42 -16.13 -9.27
CA VAL A 3 7.23 -16.94 -8.93
C VAL A 3 7.12 -17.24 -7.42
N ALA A 4 8.26 -17.36 -6.73
CA ALA A 4 8.30 -17.66 -5.30
C ALA A 4 7.86 -16.48 -4.42
N GLN A 5 7.81 -15.25 -4.95
CA GLN A 5 7.46 -14.05 -4.19
C GLN A 5 5.95 -13.84 -4.03
N ALA A 6 5.11 -14.57 -4.77
CA ALA A 6 3.65 -14.46 -4.68
C ALA A 6 2.95 -15.76 -5.13
N PRO A 7 2.94 -16.81 -4.30
CA PRO A 7 2.46 -18.15 -4.70
C PRO A 7 1.00 -18.18 -5.20
N ASN A 8 0.13 -17.33 -4.65
CA ASN A 8 -1.28 -17.23 -5.09
C ASN A 8 -1.45 -16.41 -6.38
N PHE A 9 -0.50 -15.54 -6.74
CA PHE A 9 -0.59 -14.70 -7.94
C PHE A 9 -0.26 -15.47 -9.22
N PHE A 10 0.55 -16.52 -9.12
CA PHE A 10 1.01 -17.35 -10.25
C PHE A 10 0.22 -18.64 -10.43
N SER A 11 -0.90 -18.81 -9.73
CA SER A 11 -1.76 -19.99 -9.85
C SER A 11 -2.64 -19.90 -11.11
N ASN A 12 -2.30 -20.67 -12.15
CA ASN A 12 -2.96 -20.68 -13.47
C ASN A 12 -2.92 -19.33 -14.21
N THR A 13 -1.88 -18.53 -13.99
CA THR A 13 -1.80 -17.18 -14.57
C THR A 13 -1.57 -17.24 -16.07
N PRO A 14 -2.43 -16.63 -16.89
CA PRO A 14 -2.28 -16.62 -18.34
C PRO A 14 -1.10 -15.74 -18.76
N LEU A 15 -0.32 -16.19 -19.75
CA LEU A 15 0.75 -15.39 -20.34
C LEU A 15 0.84 -15.54 -21.86
N ILE A 16 1.45 -14.55 -22.50
CA ILE A 16 1.85 -14.55 -23.91
C ILE A 16 3.37 -14.46 -23.95
N LEU A 17 4.02 -15.33 -24.73
CA LEU A 17 5.47 -15.28 -24.94
C LEU A 17 5.79 -14.35 -26.11
N ALA A 18 6.58 -13.31 -25.87
CA ALA A 18 6.99 -12.34 -26.88
C ALA A 18 8.36 -12.69 -27.47
N LEU A 19 8.38 -13.48 -28.55
CA LEU A 19 9.58 -13.83 -29.32
C LEU A 19 9.88 -12.81 -30.44
N ASP A 20 8.92 -11.96 -30.79
CA ASP A 20 9.06 -10.90 -31.81
C ASP A 20 10.11 -9.82 -31.49
N LYS A 21 10.62 -9.81 -30.26
CA LYS A 21 11.69 -8.91 -29.80
C LYS A 21 13.06 -9.59 -29.68
N LEU A 22 13.15 -10.89 -29.96
CA LEU A 22 14.44 -11.58 -30.00
C LEU A 22 15.32 -11.01 -31.10
N ALA A 23 16.62 -10.97 -30.85
CA ALA A 23 17.56 -10.47 -31.85
C ALA A 23 17.53 -11.41 -33.07
N PRO A 24 17.67 -10.89 -34.30
CA PRO A 24 17.65 -11.73 -35.51
C PRO A 24 18.69 -12.85 -35.52
N ASN A 25 19.77 -12.68 -34.75
CA ASN A 25 20.89 -13.61 -34.68
C ASN A 25 20.82 -14.57 -33.49
N GLU A 26 19.75 -14.52 -32.67
CA GLU A 26 19.56 -15.53 -31.62
C GLU A 26 19.25 -16.89 -32.23
N GLY A 27 19.84 -17.94 -31.69
CA GLY A 27 19.59 -19.31 -32.15
C GLY A 27 18.13 -19.77 -31.96
N PRO A 28 17.79 -20.99 -32.39
CA PRO A 28 16.45 -21.53 -32.23
C PRO A 28 16.08 -21.62 -30.74
N VAL A 29 14.84 -21.22 -30.41
CA VAL A 29 14.32 -21.28 -29.03
C VAL A 29 13.71 -22.67 -28.77
N ASP A 30 14.10 -23.32 -27.66
CA ASP A 30 13.41 -24.53 -27.16
C ASP A 30 12.05 -24.16 -26.56
N LEU A 31 11.10 -23.94 -27.45
CA LEU A 31 9.75 -23.56 -27.10
C LEU A 31 9.00 -24.65 -26.30
N PRO A 32 9.09 -25.96 -26.64
CA PRO A 32 8.52 -27.02 -25.80
C PRO A 32 9.07 -26.99 -24.37
N GLY A 33 10.39 -26.81 -24.22
CA GLY A 33 11.04 -26.66 -22.92
C GLY A 33 10.51 -25.45 -22.14
N LEU A 34 10.37 -24.31 -22.81
CA LEU A 34 9.88 -23.07 -22.20
C LEU A 34 8.44 -23.20 -21.71
N VAL A 35 7.55 -23.80 -22.51
CA VAL A 35 6.15 -24.07 -22.13
C VAL A 35 6.07 -24.98 -20.91
N ARG A 36 6.91 -26.01 -20.84
CA ARG A 36 6.99 -26.92 -19.69
C ARG A 36 7.44 -26.19 -18.43
N ILE A 37 8.44 -25.32 -18.51
CA ILE A 37 8.92 -24.50 -17.37
C ILE A 37 7.82 -23.56 -16.89
N CYS A 38 7.15 -22.86 -17.80
CA CYS A 38 6.02 -22.00 -17.46
C CYS A 38 4.96 -22.78 -16.65
N ARG A 39 4.56 -23.96 -17.14
CA ARG A 39 3.56 -24.81 -16.50
C ARG A 39 3.97 -25.28 -15.11
N GLN A 40 5.23 -25.69 -14.92
CA GLN A 40 5.75 -26.11 -13.62
C GLN A 40 5.69 -24.99 -12.57
N HIS A 41 5.73 -23.74 -13.02
CA HIS A 41 5.63 -22.56 -12.18
C HIS A 41 4.21 -21.96 -12.10
N GLY A 42 3.19 -22.71 -12.49
CA GLY A 42 1.78 -22.30 -12.41
C GLY A 42 1.33 -21.36 -13.54
N LEU A 43 2.19 -21.06 -14.50
CA LEU A 43 1.87 -20.20 -15.63
C LEU A 43 1.24 -21.00 -16.78
N ARG A 44 0.26 -20.39 -17.44
CA ARG A 44 -0.42 -20.94 -18.62
C ARG A 44 -0.09 -20.11 -19.85
N THR A 45 0.79 -20.63 -20.70
CA THR A 45 1.07 -20.04 -22.00
C THR A 45 -0.17 -20.15 -22.89
N LEU A 46 -0.73 -19.01 -23.28
CA LEU A 46 -1.94 -18.94 -24.12
C LEU A 46 -1.60 -18.73 -25.60
N ALA A 47 -0.53 -18.00 -25.89
CA ALA A 47 -0.13 -17.66 -27.24
C ALA A 47 1.34 -17.25 -27.30
N ILE A 48 1.86 -17.17 -28.52
CA ILE A 48 3.19 -16.67 -28.82
C ILE A 48 3.06 -15.50 -29.78
N ARG A 49 3.92 -14.50 -29.62
CA ARG A 49 4.10 -13.42 -30.58
C ARG A 49 5.46 -13.63 -31.22
N ALA A 50 5.51 -13.79 -32.53
CA ALA A 50 6.74 -14.10 -33.26
C ALA A 50 6.76 -13.44 -34.63
N ASN A 51 7.95 -13.16 -35.15
CA ASN A 51 8.19 -12.64 -36.50
C ASN A 51 9.06 -13.59 -37.34
N ARG A 52 9.89 -14.43 -36.70
CA ARG A 52 10.77 -15.39 -37.36
C ARG A 52 10.00 -16.65 -37.76
N ILE A 53 10.28 -17.14 -38.96
CA ILE A 53 9.66 -18.34 -39.53
C ILE A 53 9.89 -19.57 -38.63
N GLU A 54 11.08 -19.67 -38.04
CA GLU A 54 11.47 -20.76 -37.14
C GLU A 54 10.61 -20.80 -35.86
N ASP A 55 10.41 -19.64 -35.23
CA ASP A 55 9.60 -19.51 -34.01
C ASP A 55 8.11 -19.76 -34.28
N ILE A 56 7.62 -19.34 -35.46
CA ILE A 56 6.26 -19.62 -35.92
C ILE A 56 6.07 -21.12 -36.14
N ALA A 57 7.01 -21.78 -36.80
CA ALA A 57 6.97 -23.23 -37.01
C ALA A 57 7.01 -24.00 -35.67
N ALA A 58 7.85 -23.56 -34.73
CA ALA A 58 7.92 -24.13 -33.40
C ALA A 58 6.61 -23.96 -32.62
N ALA A 59 5.94 -22.79 -32.72
CA ALA A 59 4.65 -22.52 -32.09
C ALA A 59 3.55 -23.46 -32.59
N ILE A 60 3.50 -23.67 -33.91
CA ILE A 60 2.55 -24.60 -34.53
C ILE A 60 2.81 -26.04 -34.04
N ALA A 61 4.08 -26.45 -33.92
CA ALA A 61 4.44 -27.79 -33.46
C ALA A 61 4.02 -28.08 -32.00
N VAL A 62 3.75 -27.05 -31.20
CA VAL A 62 3.29 -27.17 -29.81
C VAL A 62 1.85 -26.71 -29.60
N ASP A 63 1.07 -26.57 -30.69
CA ASP A 63 -0.33 -26.12 -30.70
C ASP A 63 -0.55 -24.77 -29.98
N LEU A 64 0.40 -23.85 -30.13
CA LEU A 64 0.25 -22.48 -29.62
C LEU A 64 -0.11 -21.50 -30.73
N PRO A 65 -1.16 -20.68 -30.55
CA PRO A 65 -1.54 -19.68 -31.53
C PRO A 65 -0.47 -18.59 -31.63
N VAL A 66 -0.23 -18.11 -32.85
CA VAL A 66 0.71 -17.04 -33.15
C VAL A 66 -0.06 -15.72 -33.30
N LEU A 67 0.34 -14.72 -32.52
CA LEU A 67 -0.20 -13.37 -32.55
C LEU A 67 0.69 -12.42 -33.35
N PRO A 68 0.12 -11.37 -33.97
CA PRO A 68 0.90 -10.35 -34.66
C PRO A 68 1.81 -9.58 -33.69
N PRO A 69 2.96 -9.06 -34.16
CA PRO A 69 3.87 -8.28 -33.35
C PRO A 69 3.18 -7.05 -32.74
N SER A 70 3.56 -6.67 -31.51
CA SER A 70 2.98 -5.52 -30.82
C SER A 70 3.87 -4.29 -30.97
N GLY A 71 3.23 -3.15 -31.27
CA GLY A 71 3.85 -1.82 -31.25
C GLY A 71 3.84 -1.14 -29.87
N ALA A 72 3.31 -1.80 -28.83
CA ALA A 72 3.31 -1.24 -27.48
C ALA A 72 4.75 -1.18 -26.92
N ARG A 73 5.14 -0.02 -26.36
CA ARG A 73 6.40 0.13 -25.63
C ARG A 73 6.36 -0.73 -24.37
N GLU A 74 7.17 -1.79 -24.37
CA GLU A 74 7.47 -2.57 -23.17
C GLU A 74 8.19 -1.65 -22.16
N ARG A 75 7.82 -1.70 -20.88
CA ARG A 75 8.70 -1.17 -19.83
C ARG A 75 9.90 -2.09 -19.80
N VAL A 76 11.08 -1.57 -20.11
CA VAL A 76 12.35 -2.29 -19.93
C VAL A 76 12.44 -2.63 -18.45
N ILE A 77 12.27 -3.91 -18.13
CA ILE A 77 12.61 -4.44 -16.82
C ILE A 77 14.06 -4.86 -16.99
N ASP A 78 14.98 -4.04 -16.48
CA ASP A 78 16.40 -4.33 -16.58
C ASP A 78 16.66 -5.77 -16.10
N PRO A 79 17.44 -6.57 -16.84
CA PRO A 79 17.85 -7.89 -16.38
C PRO A 79 18.56 -7.71 -15.04
N ILE A 80 18.00 -8.31 -14.00
CA ILE A 80 18.74 -8.49 -12.75
C ILE A 80 19.81 -9.52 -13.11
N GLU A 81 21.02 -9.05 -13.41
CA GLU A 81 22.21 -9.89 -13.42
C GLU A 81 22.21 -10.68 -12.11
N VAL A 82 22.28 -12.01 -12.25
CA VAL A 82 22.48 -12.90 -11.11
C VAL A 82 23.94 -12.73 -10.69
N GLU A 83 24.25 -11.61 -10.04
CA GLU A 83 25.47 -11.48 -9.28
C GLU A 83 25.39 -12.49 -8.13
N ALA A 84 26.41 -13.35 -8.04
CA ALA A 84 26.75 -14.10 -6.82
C ALA A 84 26.50 -13.19 -5.62
N PRO A 85 25.80 -13.66 -4.56
CA PRO A 85 24.99 -12.83 -3.68
C PRO A 85 25.80 -11.63 -3.19
N LYS A 86 25.74 -10.55 -3.97
CA LYS A 86 26.16 -9.25 -3.48
C LYS A 86 25.07 -8.96 -2.48
N LYS A 87 25.48 -9.08 -1.22
CA LYS A 87 24.84 -8.52 -0.06
C LYS A 87 24.15 -7.25 -0.55
N ILE A 88 22.84 -7.37 -0.81
CA ILE A 88 21.96 -6.22 -1.02
C ILE A 88 22.45 -5.25 0.07
N PRO A 89 22.86 -3.98 -0.17
CA PRO A 89 22.77 -3.05 0.93
C PRO A 89 21.32 -3.11 1.36
N GLU A 90 21.10 -3.93 2.39
CA GLU A 90 19.90 -4.04 3.18
C GLU A 90 19.51 -2.59 3.32
N LYS A 91 18.44 -2.19 2.61
CA LYS A 91 17.93 -0.83 2.65
C LYS A 91 17.96 -0.53 4.15
N PRO A 92 18.79 0.43 4.62
CA PRO A 92 19.09 0.55 6.04
C PRO A 92 17.75 0.43 6.75
N PRO A 93 17.60 -0.51 7.72
CA PRO A 93 16.31 -0.86 8.28
C PRO A 93 15.54 0.44 8.43
N GLU A 94 14.41 0.58 7.70
CA GLU A 94 13.63 1.83 7.76
C GLU A 94 13.55 2.17 9.24
N PRO A 95 14.02 3.36 9.64
CA PRO A 95 14.31 3.62 11.04
C PRO A 95 13.12 3.13 11.83
N LEU A 96 13.38 2.24 12.80
CA LEU A 96 12.37 1.58 13.63
C LEU A 96 11.37 2.58 14.23
N ILE A 97 11.76 3.86 14.26
CA ILE A 97 10.99 5.01 14.66
C ILE A 97 10.91 5.98 13.47
N LYS A 98 9.74 6.08 12.84
CA LYS A 98 9.47 7.18 11.89
C LYS A 98 9.26 8.47 12.68
N PRO A 99 9.81 9.61 12.22
CA PRO A 99 9.64 10.88 12.91
C PRO A 99 8.17 11.27 12.94
N THR A 100 7.72 11.77 14.09
CA THR A 100 6.38 12.33 14.29
C THR A 100 6.09 13.41 13.26
N ARG A 101 4.92 13.35 12.62
CA ARG A 101 4.48 14.37 11.67
C ARG A 101 3.92 15.56 12.44
N VAL A 102 4.56 16.72 12.32
CA VAL A 102 4.13 17.96 13.00
C VAL A 102 3.51 18.92 11.99
N ILE A 103 2.31 19.42 12.31
CA ILE A 103 1.58 20.43 11.53
C ILE A 103 1.43 21.68 12.38
N THR A 104 2.00 22.79 11.91
CA THR A 104 1.95 24.10 12.59
C THR A 104 0.97 25.07 11.96
N ALA A 105 0.37 24.72 10.81
CA ALA A 105 -0.62 25.52 10.11
C ALA A 105 -2.06 25.03 10.39
N PRO A 106 -3.08 25.91 10.38
CA PRO A 106 -4.47 25.50 10.56
C PRO A 106 -4.91 24.47 9.52
N VAL A 107 -5.55 23.40 9.96
CA VAL A 107 -6.09 22.34 9.08
C VAL A 107 -7.54 22.70 8.73
N ARG A 108 -7.77 23.03 7.46
CA ARG A 108 -9.05 23.55 6.96
C ARG A 108 -10.00 22.42 6.56
N GLY A 109 -11.30 22.71 6.52
CA GLY A 109 -12.31 21.76 6.07
C GLY A 109 -12.02 21.23 4.67
N GLY A 110 -12.23 19.93 4.48
CA GLY A 110 -11.90 19.23 3.22
C GLY A 110 -10.44 18.80 3.10
N GLN A 111 -9.55 19.21 4.03
CA GLN A 111 -8.18 18.72 4.06
C GLN A 111 -8.07 17.40 4.83
N GLN A 112 -7.22 16.52 4.34
CA GLN A 112 -6.87 15.26 4.98
C GLN A 112 -5.37 15.24 5.28
N ILE A 113 -5.00 15.03 6.53
CA ILE A 113 -3.62 14.91 6.99
C ILE A 113 -3.39 13.49 7.48
N TYR A 114 -2.40 12.81 6.92
CA TYR A 114 -2.06 11.44 7.28
C TYR A 114 -0.63 11.29 7.79
N ALA A 115 -0.45 10.84 9.03
CA ALA A 115 0.84 10.45 9.59
C ALA A 115 1.06 8.94 9.41
N GLN A 116 1.76 8.56 8.35
CA GLN A 116 2.06 7.16 8.05
C GLN A 116 3.19 6.64 8.94
N GLY A 117 2.90 5.55 9.66
CA GLY A 117 3.84 4.81 10.52
C GLY A 117 4.29 5.57 11.77
N GLY A 118 3.51 6.54 12.24
CA GLY A 118 3.84 7.27 13.46
C GLY A 118 2.71 8.18 13.94
N ASP A 119 3.09 9.03 14.89
CA ASP A 119 2.19 9.98 15.55
C ASP A 119 1.97 11.25 14.72
N LEU A 120 0.84 11.90 14.93
CA LEU A 120 0.48 13.18 14.33
C LEU A 120 0.34 14.24 15.43
N VAL A 121 1.07 15.34 15.31
CA VAL A 121 0.96 16.49 16.20
C VAL A 121 0.49 17.69 15.40
N VAL A 122 -0.57 18.35 15.86
CA VAL A 122 -1.12 19.56 15.28
C VAL A 122 -1.07 20.67 16.33
N VAL A 123 -0.32 21.72 16.05
CA VAL A 123 -0.13 22.89 16.93
C VAL A 123 -0.95 24.08 16.41
N ALA A 124 -2.13 23.80 15.88
CA ALA A 124 -3.00 24.76 15.23
C ALA A 124 -4.47 24.30 15.30
N PRO A 125 -5.45 25.19 15.02
CA PRO A 125 -6.85 24.81 14.96
C PRO A 125 -7.13 23.79 13.84
N VAL A 126 -8.05 22.87 14.13
CA VAL A 126 -8.58 21.90 13.16
C VAL A 126 -10.05 22.22 12.92
N SER A 127 -10.37 22.62 11.70
CA SER A 127 -11.71 23.08 11.31
C SER A 127 -12.69 21.92 11.12
N PRO A 128 -14.02 22.20 11.15
CA PRO A 128 -15.03 21.25 10.70
C PRO A 128 -14.72 20.72 9.28
N GLY A 129 -15.03 19.46 9.03
CA GLY A 129 -14.75 18.79 7.77
C GLY A 129 -13.27 18.44 7.52
N ALA A 130 -12.34 18.82 8.39
CA ALA A 130 -10.94 18.38 8.30
C ALA A 130 -10.78 16.94 8.84
N GLU A 131 -9.82 16.19 8.28
CA GLU A 131 -9.51 14.83 8.72
C GLU A 131 -8.05 14.69 9.14
N LEU A 132 -7.85 14.13 10.33
CA LEU A 132 -6.55 13.73 10.85
C LEU A 132 -6.51 12.21 10.95
N LEU A 133 -5.53 11.60 10.29
CA LEU A 133 -5.28 10.16 10.31
C LEU A 133 -3.88 9.90 10.81
N ALA A 134 -3.73 8.94 11.73
CA ALA A 134 -2.42 8.49 12.20
C ALA A 134 -2.42 6.98 12.43
N ASP A 135 -1.29 6.35 12.10
CA ASP A 135 -1.04 4.96 12.49
C ASP A 135 -0.80 4.84 14.00
N GLY A 136 -0.29 5.91 14.64
CA GLY A 136 -0.09 6.01 16.09
C GLY A 136 -1.05 7.00 16.75
N ASN A 137 -0.53 7.82 17.66
CA ASN A 137 -1.26 8.81 18.44
C ASN A 137 -1.59 10.08 17.63
N ILE A 138 -2.62 10.80 18.05
CA ILE A 138 -2.94 12.14 17.56
C ILE A 138 -2.90 13.13 18.71
N HIS A 139 -2.15 14.22 18.56
CA HIS A 139 -2.10 15.34 19.50
C HIS A 139 -2.58 16.61 18.82
N VAL A 140 -3.58 17.27 19.40
CA VAL A 140 -4.12 18.54 18.89
C VAL A 140 -4.02 19.60 20.00
N TYR A 141 -3.05 20.49 19.85
CA TYR A 141 -2.82 21.62 20.74
C TYR A 141 -3.58 22.87 20.24
N GLY A 142 -4.90 22.70 20.06
CA GLY A 142 -5.82 23.73 19.61
C GLY A 142 -7.26 23.21 19.59
N PRO A 143 -8.22 24.01 19.10
CA PRO A 143 -9.60 23.56 18.92
C PRO A 143 -9.68 22.41 17.90
N MET A 144 -10.14 21.24 18.35
CA MET A 144 -10.35 20.08 17.49
C MET A 144 -11.82 20.01 17.07
N ARG A 145 -12.17 20.49 15.87
CA ARG A 145 -13.54 20.47 15.34
C ARG A 145 -13.78 19.50 14.18
N GLY A 146 -12.72 18.95 13.60
CA GLY A 146 -12.80 17.97 12.50
C GLY A 146 -12.96 16.54 13.00
N ARG A 147 -12.40 15.59 12.23
CA ARG A 147 -12.36 14.16 12.54
C ARG A 147 -10.94 13.72 12.90
N ALA A 148 -10.77 12.95 13.96
CA ALA A 148 -9.49 12.34 14.34
C ALA A 148 -9.59 10.82 14.37
N LEU A 149 -8.75 10.15 13.59
CA LEU A 149 -8.67 8.71 13.47
C LEU A 149 -7.24 8.27 13.83
N ALA A 150 -7.06 7.79 15.05
CA ALA A 150 -5.79 7.28 15.57
C ALA A 150 -5.75 5.76 15.48
N GLY A 151 -4.54 5.20 15.45
CA GLY A 151 -4.36 3.74 15.39
C GLY A 151 -5.03 3.11 14.17
N ILE A 152 -5.10 3.78 13.02
CA ILE A 152 -5.91 3.33 11.86
C ILE A 152 -5.47 1.97 11.28
N LYS A 153 -4.26 1.51 11.61
CA LYS A 153 -3.76 0.16 11.29
C LYS A 153 -4.08 -0.89 12.36
N GLY A 154 -5.01 -0.60 13.26
CA GLY A 154 -5.42 -1.51 14.34
C GLY A 154 -4.61 -1.38 15.62
N ASP A 155 -3.89 -0.27 15.83
CA ASP A 155 -3.22 -0.04 17.11
C ASP A 155 -4.24 0.40 18.18
N THR A 156 -4.66 -0.56 19.00
CA THR A 156 -5.59 -0.35 20.11
C THR A 156 -4.99 0.43 21.28
N LYS A 157 -3.66 0.61 21.31
CA LYS A 157 -2.95 1.39 22.34
C LYS A 157 -2.77 2.86 21.96
N ALA A 158 -3.11 3.23 20.74
CA ALA A 158 -3.09 4.61 20.29
C ALA A 158 -4.03 5.48 21.14
N ARG A 159 -3.69 6.76 21.26
CA ARG A 159 -4.45 7.75 22.02
C ARG A 159 -4.69 9.01 21.20
N ILE A 160 -5.77 9.71 21.51
CA ILE A 160 -6.05 11.04 20.98
C ILE A 160 -6.00 12.03 22.13
N PHE A 161 -5.23 13.10 21.97
CA PHE A 161 -5.11 14.19 22.93
C PHE A 161 -5.63 15.47 22.27
N CYS A 162 -6.54 16.17 22.93
CA CYS A 162 -7.06 17.45 22.45
C CYS A 162 -7.09 18.45 23.59
N GLN A 163 -6.69 19.69 23.34
CA GLN A 163 -6.87 20.78 24.32
C GLN A 163 -8.33 21.25 24.41
N GLN A 164 -9.10 21.10 23.33
CA GLN A 164 -10.52 21.40 23.32
C GLN A 164 -11.25 20.37 22.44
N LEU A 165 -11.95 19.43 23.09
CA LEU A 165 -12.75 18.41 22.43
C LEU A 165 -14.02 19.02 21.83
N SER A 166 -14.04 19.23 20.52
CA SER A 166 -15.27 19.66 19.81
C SER A 166 -15.43 18.94 18.47
N ALA A 167 -14.91 17.70 18.39
CA ALA A 167 -14.73 16.95 17.16
C ALA A 167 -16.08 16.47 16.59
N GLU A 168 -16.12 16.32 15.26
CA GLU A 168 -17.20 15.64 14.54
C GLU A 168 -17.16 14.12 14.78
N LEU A 169 -15.94 13.57 14.88
CA LEU A 169 -15.71 12.15 15.11
C LEU A 169 -14.33 11.94 15.73
N ILE A 170 -14.26 11.03 16.69
CA ILE A 170 -12.99 10.47 17.18
C ILE A 170 -13.01 8.95 17.00
N SER A 171 -11.88 8.37 16.60
CA SER A 171 -11.73 6.92 16.48
C SER A 171 -10.35 6.43 16.89
N ILE A 172 -10.31 5.28 17.55
CA ILE A 172 -9.10 4.53 17.88
C ILE A 172 -9.31 3.09 17.40
N ALA A 173 -8.43 2.63 16.51
CA ALA A 173 -8.45 1.25 15.98
C ALA A 173 -9.82 0.79 15.44
N GLY A 174 -10.56 1.69 14.79
CA GLY A 174 -11.87 1.40 14.19
C GLY A 174 -13.07 1.56 15.13
N GLN A 175 -12.86 1.65 16.45
CA GLN A 175 -13.91 2.05 17.40
C GLN A 175 -14.06 3.57 17.37
N TYR A 176 -15.28 4.09 17.33
CA TYR A 176 -15.52 5.51 17.13
C TYR A 176 -16.66 6.06 17.98
N LYS A 177 -16.63 7.37 18.22
CA LYS A 177 -17.72 8.17 18.77
C LYS A 177 -17.97 9.35 17.84
N VAL A 178 -19.24 9.56 17.48
CA VAL A 178 -19.69 10.68 16.65
C VAL A 178 -20.03 11.89 17.50
N SER A 179 -20.19 13.04 16.86
CA SER A 179 -20.43 14.32 17.51
C SER A 179 -21.63 14.31 18.48
N GLU A 180 -22.67 13.55 18.18
CA GLU A 180 -23.89 13.42 18.97
C GLU A 180 -23.60 12.79 20.34
N ASP A 181 -22.72 11.79 20.38
CA ASP A 181 -22.29 11.13 21.61
C ASP A 181 -21.31 12.01 22.38
N LEU A 182 -20.37 12.64 21.68
CA LEU A 182 -19.36 13.50 22.29
C LEU A 182 -19.96 14.75 22.94
N ARG A 183 -21.00 15.33 22.35
CA ARG A 183 -21.69 16.51 22.91
C ARG A 183 -22.44 16.20 24.21
N ARG A 184 -22.77 14.93 24.46
CA ARG A 184 -23.41 14.49 25.71
C ARG A 184 -22.38 14.22 26.81
N ASP A 185 -21.11 14.09 26.46
CA ASP A 185 -20.03 13.88 27.41
C ASP A 185 -19.76 15.18 28.21
N PRO A 186 -19.61 15.12 29.54
CA PRO A 186 -19.34 16.30 30.37
C PRO A 186 -18.01 16.98 30.04
N LEU A 187 -17.09 16.30 29.35
CA LEU A 187 -15.80 16.83 28.95
C LEU A 187 -15.82 17.52 27.58
N TRP A 188 -17.00 17.72 26.97
CA TRP A 188 -17.12 18.52 25.76
C TRP A 188 -16.52 19.93 25.94
N GLY A 189 -15.69 20.34 24.98
CA GLY A 189 -14.96 21.60 25.00
C GLY A 189 -13.77 21.65 25.98
N SER A 190 -13.53 20.60 26.76
CA SER A 190 -12.42 20.53 27.71
C SER A 190 -11.16 19.89 27.10
N PRO A 191 -9.99 20.05 27.75
CA PRO A 191 -8.81 19.24 27.47
C PRO A 191 -9.05 17.78 27.86
N VAL A 192 -8.79 16.86 26.93
CA VAL A 192 -9.06 15.43 27.10
C VAL A 192 -7.96 14.54 26.54
N GLN A 193 -7.86 13.36 27.13
CA GLN A 193 -7.24 12.18 26.55
C GLN A 193 -8.33 11.16 26.24
N VAL A 194 -8.33 10.65 25.01
CA VAL A 194 -9.16 9.54 24.56
C VAL A 194 -8.28 8.30 24.46
N SER A 195 -8.74 7.19 25.00
CA SER A 195 -8.08 5.89 24.95
C SER A 195 -9.10 4.78 24.75
N LEU A 196 -8.65 3.63 24.25
CA LEU A 196 -9.49 2.46 24.09
C LEU A 196 -9.30 1.50 25.27
N SER A 197 -10.39 1.01 25.85
CA SER A 197 -10.39 -0.04 26.86
C SER A 197 -11.39 -1.13 26.46
N GLY A 198 -10.87 -2.30 26.08
CA GLY A 198 -11.67 -3.30 25.36
C GLY A 198 -12.15 -2.70 24.04
N ASP A 199 -13.46 -2.65 23.84
CA ASP A 199 -14.10 -2.08 22.65
C ASP A 199 -14.74 -0.70 22.90
N VAL A 200 -14.49 -0.09 24.07
CA VAL A 200 -15.13 1.18 24.47
C VAL A 200 -14.11 2.33 24.54
N LEU A 201 -14.48 3.45 23.92
CA LEU A 201 -13.71 4.70 24.01
C LEU A 201 -13.91 5.39 25.36
N ASN A 202 -12.84 5.46 26.14
CA ASN A 202 -12.74 6.17 27.40
C ASN A 202 -12.20 7.58 27.17
N ILE A 203 -12.91 8.57 27.69
CA ILE A 203 -12.54 9.99 27.63
C ILE A 203 -12.26 10.44 29.06
N ILE A 204 -11.04 10.90 29.31
CA ILE A 204 -10.61 11.44 30.60
C ILE A 204 -10.10 12.87 30.42
N ARG A 205 -10.18 13.67 31.48
CA ARG A 205 -9.64 15.03 31.50
C ARG A 205 -8.11 14.99 31.54
N LEU A 206 -7.46 15.89 30.78
CA LEU A 206 -6.03 16.16 30.87
C LEU A 206 -5.69 17.14 32.01
#